data_AF-A0A5M6D378-F1
#
_entry.id   AF-A0A5M6D378-F1
#
_cell.length_a   1.000
_cell.length_b   1.000
_cell.length_c   1.000
_cell.angle_alpha   90.00
_cell.angle_beta   90.00
_cell.angle_gamma   90.00
#
_symmetry.space_group_name_H-M   'P 1'
#
loop_
_entity.id
_entity.type
_entity.pdbx_description
1 polymer ?
#
loop_
_entity_poly.entity_id
_entity_poly.type
_entity_poly.pdbx_seq_one_letter_code
_entity_poly.pdbx_strand_id
1 'polypeptide(L)'
;MSDATVPESRAYRHVQCDNETVVSGQPFELVSNPMSSITQTWCSDCNGYFPISDYQWSDTGENLSDYFARHTQSATDMQRFLCSKKFMVILWIIGFLLSALGATVLFADQALWVKIVFIPLTGLIGVLIASAVFISGFANPITRKVCGVEDTRTLT
;
A
#
# COMPACT_ATOMS: atom_id res chain seq x y z
N MET A 1 -15.37 23.14 -8.04
CA MET A 1 -14.87 22.17 -7.06
C MET A 1 -13.60 22.78 -6.53
N SER A 2 -13.55 23.13 -5.25
CA SER A 2 -12.36 23.74 -4.66
C SER A 2 -11.18 22.77 -4.82
N ASP A 3 -10.12 23.21 -5.48
CA ASP A 3 -8.81 22.54 -5.48
C ASP A 3 -8.28 22.53 -4.04
N ALA A 4 -8.78 21.61 -3.22
CA ALA A 4 -8.18 21.32 -1.94
C ALA A 4 -6.81 20.72 -2.25
N THR A 5 -5.76 21.50 -1.99
CA THR A 5 -4.38 21.06 -2.15
C THR A 5 -4.18 19.79 -1.33
N VAL A 6 -3.78 18.70 -2.00
CA VAL A 6 -3.47 17.44 -1.33
C VAL A 6 -2.34 17.70 -0.32
N PRO A 7 -2.55 17.43 0.98
CA PRO A 7 -1.49 17.59 1.96
C PRO A 7 -0.28 16.72 1.61
N GLU A 8 0.93 17.23 1.80
CA GLU A 8 2.16 16.46 1.61
C GLU A 8 2.60 15.72 2.89
N SER A 9 2.07 16.14 4.04
CA SER A 9 2.38 15.57 5.35
C SER A 9 1.22 15.76 6.34
N ARG A 10 1.21 14.95 7.40
CA ARG A 10 0.34 15.09 8.57
C ARG A 10 1.08 14.58 9.81
N ALA A 11 0.76 15.12 10.98
CA ALA A 11 1.35 14.69 12.25
C ALA A 11 0.37 13.82 13.04
N TYR A 12 0.90 12.78 13.68
CA TYR A 12 0.19 12.02 14.71
C TYR A 12 1.00 12.00 16.00
N ARG A 13 0.31 11.83 17.12
CA ARG A 13 0.88 11.80 18.47
C ARG A 13 0.75 10.41 19.07
N HIS A 14 1.83 9.92 19.68
CA HIS A 14 1.82 8.68 20.44
C HIS A 14 1.19 8.94 21.81
N VAL A 15 0.13 8.23 22.18
CA VAL A 15 -0.65 8.50 23.40
C VAL A 15 0.17 8.29 24.67
N GLN A 16 1.16 7.40 24.66
CA GLN A 16 1.97 7.09 25.86
C GLN A 16 3.08 8.12 26.12
N CYS A 17 3.85 8.50 25.10
CA CYS A 17 4.97 9.45 25.27
C CYS A 17 4.61 10.90 24.92
N ASP A 18 3.39 11.12 24.41
CA ASP A 18 2.86 12.43 23.98
C ASP A 18 3.69 13.14 22.90
N ASN A 19 4.67 12.45 22.29
CA ASN A 19 5.49 13.02 21.23
C ASN A 19 4.82 12.90 19.86
N GLU A 20 4.98 13.95 19.04
CA GLU A 20 4.46 14.00 17.68
C GLU A 20 5.46 13.46 16.66
N THR A 21 4.94 12.68 15.71
CA THR A 21 5.67 12.19 14.55
C THR A 21 5.02 12.76 13.30
N VAL A 22 5.78 13.58 12.57
CA VAL A 22 5.37 14.08 11.25
C VAL A 22 5.66 13.00 10.23
N VAL A 23 4.63 12.57 9.50
CA VAL A 23 4.77 11.67 8.35
C VAL A 23 4.55 12.41 7.05
N SER A 24 5.40 12.13 6.07
CA SER A 24 5.35 12.68 4.73
C SER A 24 5.67 11.61 3.69
N GLY A 25 5.41 11.87 2.41
CA GLY A 25 5.73 10.96 1.30
C GLY A 25 5.04 9.59 1.42
N GLN A 26 5.75 8.51 1.06
CA GLN A 26 5.18 7.16 1.06
C GLN A 26 4.68 6.68 2.44
N PRO A 27 5.37 6.93 3.57
CA PRO A 27 4.81 6.66 4.89
C PRO A 27 3.46 7.36 5.13
N PHE A 28 3.32 8.60 4.68
CA PHE A 28 2.05 9.32 4.82
C PHE A 28 0.95 8.67 3.98
N GLU A 29 1.23 8.32 2.72
CA GLU A 29 0.26 7.60 1.86
C GLU A 29 -0.22 6.29 2.50
N LEU A 30 0.64 5.58 3.23
CA LEU A 30 0.27 4.36 3.92
C LEU A 30 -0.61 4.62 5.15
N VAL A 31 -0.26 5.63 5.96
CA VAL A 31 -1.00 5.97 7.19
C VAL A 31 -2.32 6.66 6.89
N SER A 32 -2.39 7.46 5.82
CA SER A 32 -3.64 8.09 5.38
C SER A 32 -4.56 7.14 4.65
N ASN A 33 -4.07 6.02 4.11
CA ASN A 33 -4.89 5.09 3.33
C ASN A 33 -5.56 4.04 4.23
N PRO A 34 -6.87 4.10 4.46
CA PRO A 34 -7.57 3.14 5.33
C PRO A 34 -7.52 1.70 4.81
N MET A 35 -7.27 1.52 3.50
CA MET A 35 -7.16 0.22 2.85
C MET A 35 -5.75 -0.38 2.95
N SER A 36 -4.74 0.35 3.45
CA SER A 36 -3.35 -0.11 3.54
C SER A 36 -3.13 -1.27 4.52
N SER A 37 -4.13 -1.55 5.37
CA SER A 37 -4.11 -2.61 6.40
C SER A 37 -2.91 -2.51 7.34
N ILE A 38 -2.42 -1.30 7.62
CA ILE A 38 -1.38 -1.10 8.63
C ILE A 38 -1.96 -1.40 10.02
N THR A 39 -1.17 -2.06 10.86
CA THR A 39 -1.53 -2.38 12.24
C THR A 39 -0.65 -1.67 13.25
N GLN A 40 0.49 -1.15 12.80
CA GLN A 40 1.49 -0.47 13.62
C GLN A 40 2.14 0.67 12.83
N THR A 41 2.58 1.71 13.54
CA THR A 41 3.36 2.83 13.01
C THR A 41 4.50 3.19 13.96
N TRP A 42 5.43 4.00 13.47
CA TRP A 42 6.68 4.35 14.13
C TRP A 42 6.54 5.58 15.04
N CYS A 43 7.09 5.53 16.25
CA CYS A 43 7.24 6.69 17.12
C CYS A 43 8.69 7.20 17.02
N SER A 44 8.87 8.48 16.67
CA SER A 44 10.19 9.13 16.56
C SER A 44 10.95 9.23 17.89
N ASP A 45 10.25 9.32 19.02
CA ASP A 45 10.85 9.49 20.35
C ASP A 45 11.13 8.15 21.04
N CYS A 46 10.15 7.26 21.06
CA CYS A 46 10.33 5.90 21.61
C CYS A 46 11.21 5.01 20.72
N ASN A 47 11.52 5.43 19.49
CA ASN A 47 12.35 4.71 18.54
C ASN A 47 11.88 3.27 18.29
N GLY A 48 10.57 3.11 18.06
CA GLY A 48 9.93 1.80 17.94
C GLY A 48 8.59 1.82 17.20
N TYR A 49 8.13 0.62 16.81
CA TYR A 49 6.80 0.41 16.22
C TYR A 49 5.77 0.06 17.29
N PHE A 50 4.65 0.76 17.27
CA PHE A 50 3.54 0.57 18.21
C PHE A 50 2.21 0.42 17.46
N PRO A 51 1.22 -0.26 18.04
CA PRO A 51 -0.11 -0.40 17.45
C PRO A 51 -0.72 0.94 17.05
N ILE A 52 -1.44 0.99 15.92
CA ILE A 52 -2.11 2.23 15.49
C ILE A 52 -3.18 2.72 16.49
N SER A 53 -3.69 1.85 17.36
CA SER A 53 -4.60 2.20 18.46
C SER A 53 -3.94 3.11 19.51
N ASP A 54 -2.61 3.16 19.54
CA ASP A 54 -1.86 3.93 20.53
C ASP A 54 -1.50 5.32 19.99
N TYR A 55 -2.08 5.72 18.86
CA TYR A 55 -1.82 7.00 18.21
C TYR A 55 -3.10 7.78 17.92
N GLN A 56 -2.98 9.10 17.92
CA GLN A 56 -4.03 10.03 17.55
C GLN A 56 -3.51 11.02 16.51
N TRP A 57 -4.36 11.43 15.58
CA TRP A 57 -4.03 12.54 14.69
C TRP A 57 -3.84 13.82 15.52
N SER A 58 -2.75 14.55 15.29
CA SER A 58 -2.40 15.73 16.09
C SER A 58 -3.39 16.88 15.94
N ASP A 59 -3.99 17.01 14.75
CA ASP A 59 -4.91 18.09 14.39
C ASP A 59 -6.34 17.85 14.88
N THR A 60 -6.84 16.62 14.79
CA THR A 60 -8.22 16.27 15.16
C THR A 60 -8.35 15.60 16.52
N GLY A 61 -7.26 15.02 17.05
CA GLY A 61 -7.28 14.16 18.24
C GLY A 61 -7.95 12.80 18.00
N GLU A 62 -8.35 12.49 16.76
CA GLU A 62 -8.99 11.21 16.43
C GLU A 62 -7.98 10.07 16.54
N ASN A 63 -8.36 8.97 17.18
CA ASN A 63 -7.54 7.78 17.22
C ASN A 63 -7.35 7.20 15.82
N LEU A 64 -6.14 6.79 15.46
CA LEU A 64 -5.88 6.20 14.15
C LEU A 64 -6.70 4.93 13.92
N SER A 65 -6.93 4.07 14.93
CA SER A 65 -7.80 2.91 14.73
C SER A 65 -9.24 3.28 14.40
N ASP A 66 -9.76 4.35 15.01
CA ASP A 66 -11.12 4.83 14.79
C ASP A 66 -11.26 5.48 13.40
N TYR A 67 -10.25 6.25 12.99
CA TYR A 67 -10.12 6.78 11.63
C TYR A 67 -10.19 5.66 10.58
N PHE A 68 -9.39 4.59 10.74
CA PHE A 68 -9.40 3.44 9.84
C PHE A 68 -10.76 2.74 9.85
N ALA A 69 -11.37 2.54 11.04
CA ALA A 69 -12.67 1.91 11.15
C ALA A 69 -13.75 2.73 10.41
N ARG A 70 -13.82 4.04 10.66
CA ARG A 70 -14.76 4.98 10.03
C ARG A 70 -14.71 4.92 8.51
N HIS A 71 -13.51 4.96 7.92
CA HIS A 71 -13.36 5.00 6.47
C HIS A 71 -13.37 3.62 5.78
N THR A 72 -13.35 2.52 6.53
CA THR A 72 -13.46 1.15 5.97
C THR A 72 -14.79 0.47 6.29
N GLN A 73 -15.73 1.15 6.94
CA GLN A 73 -17.06 0.61 7.27
C GLN A 73 -17.85 0.14 6.03
N SER A 74 -17.68 0.82 4.90
CA SER A 74 -18.32 0.48 3.62
C SER A 74 -17.58 -0.61 2.83
N ALA A 75 -16.38 -1.02 3.27
CA ALA A 75 -15.57 -2.00 2.56
C ALA A 75 -16.03 -3.42 2.84
N THR A 76 -16.30 -4.17 1.77
CA THR A 76 -16.55 -5.62 1.84
C THR A 76 -15.25 -6.40 2.11
N ASP A 77 -15.35 -7.61 2.66
CA ASP A 77 -14.19 -8.47 2.92
C ASP A 77 -13.38 -8.78 1.64
N MET A 78 -14.07 -8.92 0.50
CA MET A 78 -13.42 -9.10 -0.80
C MET A 78 -12.60 -7.87 -1.20
N GLN A 79 -13.11 -6.66 -1.00
CA GLN A 79 -12.37 -5.43 -1.30
C GLN A 79 -11.15 -5.27 -0.41
N ARG A 80 -11.26 -5.61 0.87
CA ARG A 80 -10.13 -5.63 1.81
C ARG A 80 -9.07 -6.65 1.38
N PHE A 81 -9.49 -7.84 0.98
CA PHE A 81 -8.57 -8.87 0.46
C PHE A 81 -7.85 -8.41 -0.81
N LEU A 82 -8.58 -7.85 -1.78
CA LEU A 82 -8.02 -7.36 -3.05
C LEU A 82 -7.06 -6.18 -2.87
N CYS A 83 -7.23 -5.37 -1.82
CA CYS A 83 -6.27 -4.31 -1.45
C CYS A 83 -5.13 -4.80 -0.54
N SER A 84 -5.16 -6.06 -0.10
CA SER A 84 -4.18 -6.57 0.86
C SER A 84 -2.81 -6.85 0.23
N LYS A 85 -1.76 -6.76 1.05
CA LYS A 85 -0.40 -7.17 0.68
C LYS A 85 -0.33 -8.64 0.25
N LYS A 86 -1.19 -9.50 0.79
CA LYS A 86 -1.24 -10.94 0.43
C LYS A 86 -1.64 -11.12 -1.03
N PHE A 87 -2.68 -10.41 -1.48
CA PHE A 87 -3.12 -10.46 -2.87
C PHE A 87 -2.07 -9.89 -3.83
N MET A 88 -1.41 -8.79 -3.44
CA MET A 88 -0.28 -8.23 -4.20
C MET A 88 0.84 -9.26 -4.41
N VAL A 89 1.24 -9.98 -3.36
CA VAL A 89 2.27 -11.03 -3.45
C VAL A 89 1.81 -12.19 -4.33
N ILE A 90 0.54 -12.60 -4.26
CA ILE A 90 -0.02 -13.63 -5.14
C ILE A 90 0.09 -13.20 -6.61
N LEU A 91 -0.28 -11.95 -6.92
CA LEU A 91 -0.15 -11.41 -8.28
C LEU A 91 1.31 -11.34 -8.75
N TRP A 92 2.25 -11.00 -7.86
CA TRP A 92 3.67 -11.01 -8.18
C TRP A 92 4.18 -12.40 -8.53
N ILE A 93 3.79 -13.41 -7.77
CA ILE A 93 4.16 -14.81 -8.05
C ILE A 93 3.60 -15.23 -9.40
N ILE A 94 2.32 -14.93 -9.68
CA ILE A 94 1.68 -15.25 -10.97
C ILE A 94 2.39 -14.53 -12.12
N GLY A 95 2.63 -13.21 -11.98
CA GLY A 95 3.32 -12.42 -12.99
C GLY A 95 4.73 -12.94 -13.28
N PHE A 96 5.50 -13.26 -12.22
CA PHE A 96 6.82 -13.87 -12.36
C PHE A 96 6.77 -15.20 -13.11
N LEU A 97 5.87 -16.11 -12.70
CA LEU A 97 5.77 -17.44 -13.31
C LEU A 97 5.33 -17.37 -14.77
N LEU A 98 4.37 -16.52 -15.12
CA LEU A 98 3.91 -16.35 -16.49
C LEU A 98 5.01 -15.77 -17.39
N SER A 99 5.73 -14.75 -16.91
CA SER A 99 6.84 -14.17 -17.66
C SER A 99 8.02 -15.12 -17.79
N ALA A 100 8.35 -15.86 -16.73
CA ALA A 100 9.40 -16.88 -16.77
C ALA A 100 9.04 -18.02 -17.74
N LEU A 101 7.79 -18.49 -17.73
CA LEU A 101 7.31 -19.51 -18.67
C LEU A 101 7.38 -18.99 -20.12
N GLY A 102 6.93 -17.76 -20.37
CA GLY A 102 7.07 -17.12 -21.68
C GLY A 102 8.52 -17.04 -22.14
N ALA A 103 9.44 -16.68 -21.25
CA ALA A 103 10.87 -16.64 -21.55
C ALA A 103 11.46 -18.02 -21.84
N THR A 104 11.03 -19.08 -21.14
CA THR A 104 11.49 -20.44 -21.44
C THR A 104 11.13 -20.89 -22.85
N VAL A 105 9.94 -20.49 -23.34
CA VAL A 105 9.50 -20.76 -24.72
C VAL A 105 10.27 -19.91 -25.71
N LEU A 106 10.43 -18.60 -25.45
CA LEU A 106 11.14 -17.68 -26.35
C LEU A 106 12.62 -18.03 -26.53
N PHE A 107 13.27 -18.50 -25.48
CA PHE A 107 14.69 -18.85 -25.49
C PHE A 107 14.94 -20.36 -25.59
N ALA A 108 13.96 -21.15 -26.09
CA ALA A 108 14.05 -22.61 -26.13
C ALA A 108 15.33 -23.13 -26.81
N ASP A 109 15.71 -22.52 -27.93
CA ASP A 109 16.88 -22.91 -28.74
C ASP A 109 18.20 -22.25 -28.33
N GLN A 110 18.18 -21.40 -27.30
CA GLN A 110 19.36 -20.67 -26.86
C GLN A 110 20.23 -21.48 -25.89
N ALA A 111 21.51 -21.10 -25.81
CA ALA A 111 22.46 -21.68 -24.88
C ALA A 111 22.01 -21.52 -23.41
N LEU A 112 22.40 -22.47 -22.57
CA LEU A 112 21.98 -22.53 -21.16
C LEU A 112 22.28 -21.23 -20.39
N TRP A 113 23.44 -20.61 -20.65
CA TRP A 113 23.83 -19.37 -19.97
C TRP A 113 22.88 -18.20 -20.28
N VAL A 114 22.34 -18.13 -21.51
CA VAL A 114 21.33 -17.12 -21.90
C VAL A 114 20.07 -17.33 -21.07
N LYS A 115 19.61 -18.57 -20.93
CA LYS A 115 18.42 -18.91 -20.14
C LYS A 115 18.59 -18.52 -18.67
N ILE A 116 19.74 -18.82 -18.08
CA ILE A 116 20.07 -18.49 -16.67
C ILE A 116 20.01 -16.99 -16.42
N VAL A 117 20.45 -16.16 -17.37
CA VAL A 117 20.47 -14.70 -17.22
C VAL A 117 19.11 -14.06 -17.53
N PHE A 118 18.47 -14.45 -18.64
CA PHE A 118 17.29 -13.74 -19.13
C PHE A 118 15.98 -14.17 -18.48
N ILE A 119 15.83 -15.43 -18.06
CA ILE A 119 14.62 -15.90 -17.35
C ILE A 119 14.35 -15.08 -16.08
N PRO A 120 15.30 -14.91 -15.12
CA PRO A 120 15.02 -14.12 -13.92
C PRO A 120 14.75 -12.65 -14.26
N LEU A 121 15.44 -12.07 -15.25
CA LEU A 121 15.22 -10.68 -15.67
C LEU A 121 13.80 -10.46 -16.22
N THR A 122 13.32 -11.37 -17.08
CA THR A 122 11.94 -11.32 -17.59
C THR A 122 10.91 -11.57 -16.49
N GLY A 123 11.22 -12.43 -15.51
CA GLY A 123 10.39 -12.62 -14.33
C GLY A 123 10.20 -11.33 -13.52
N LEU A 124 11.26 -10.53 -13.34
CA LEU A 124 11.18 -9.22 -12.70
C LEU A 124 10.27 -8.24 -13.46
N ILE A 125 10.34 -8.24 -14.79
CA ILE A 125 9.42 -7.45 -15.63
C ILE A 125 7.96 -7.89 -15.36
N GLY A 126 7.71 -9.20 -15.26
CA GLY A 126 6.39 -9.73 -14.90
C GLY A 126 5.88 -9.21 -13.55
N VAL A 127 6.75 -9.11 -12.54
CA VAL A 127 6.42 -8.52 -11.22
C VAL A 127 6.08 -7.04 -11.33
N LEU A 128 6.82 -6.27 -12.13
CA LEU A 128 6.53 -4.84 -12.35
C LEU A 128 5.17 -4.63 -13.03
N ILE A 129 4.86 -5.43 -14.05
CA ILE A 129 3.55 -5.39 -14.72
C ILE A 129 2.44 -5.78 -13.74
N ALA A 130 2.63 -6.86 -12.97
CA ALA A 130 1.67 -7.28 -11.96
C ALA A 130 1.43 -6.19 -10.89
N SER A 131 2.47 -5.45 -10.51
CA SER A 131 2.37 -4.31 -9.60
C SER A 131 1.53 -3.18 -10.19
N ALA A 132 1.76 -2.83 -11.46
CA ALA A 132 0.97 -1.81 -12.14
C ALA A 132 -0.50 -2.22 -12.26
N VAL A 133 -0.78 -3.49 -12.58
CA VAL A 133 -2.14 -4.04 -12.63
C VAL A 133 -2.79 -4.02 -11.25
N PHE A 134 -2.07 -4.34 -10.18
CA PHE A 134 -2.57 -4.26 -8.81
C PHE A 134 -2.99 -2.82 -8.46
N ILE A 135 -2.12 -1.83 -8.70
CA ILE A 135 -2.38 -0.43 -8.35
C ILE A 135 -3.54 0.13 -9.18
N SER A 136 -3.46 0.01 -10.52
CA SER A 136 -4.43 0.63 -11.44
C SER A 136 -5.76 -0.14 -11.53
N GLY A 137 -5.71 -1.47 -11.43
CA GLY A 137 -6.89 -2.32 -11.61
C GLY A 137 -7.67 -2.60 -10.33
N PHE A 138 -7.00 -2.62 -9.18
CA PHE A 138 -7.61 -3.00 -7.90
C PHE A 138 -7.50 -1.91 -6.85
N ALA A 139 -6.29 -1.50 -6.47
CA ALA A 139 -6.09 -0.62 -5.33
C ALA A 139 -6.77 0.76 -5.52
N ASN A 140 -6.50 1.44 -6.64
CA ASN A 140 -7.06 2.78 -6.87
C ASN A 140 -8.59 2.75 -7.07
N PRO A 141 -9.17 1.86 -7.91
CA PRO A 141 -10.63 1.81 -8.09
C PRO A 141 -11.39 1.43 -6.82
N ILE A 142 -10.86 0.48 -6.03
CA ILE A 142 -11.50 0.07 -4.77
C ILE A 142 -11.41 1.19 -3.74
N THR A 143 -10.25 1.83 -3.58
CA THR A 143 -10.07 2.94 -2.64
C THR A 143 -11.01 4.09 -2.99
N ARG A 144 -11.11 4.47 -4.27
CA ARG A 144 -12.07 5.48 -4.74
C ARG A 144 -13.52 5.10 -4.44
N LYS A 145 -13.89 3.83 -4.61
CA LYS A 145 -15.25 3.34 -4.35
C LYS A 145 -15.58 3.30 -2.85
N VAL A 146 -14.63 2.93 -2.01
CA VAL A 146 -14.82 2.77 -0.55
C VAL A 146 -14.74 4.12 0.16
N CYS A 147 -13.67 4.88 -0.10
CA CYS A 147 -13.38 6.13 0.59
C CYS A 147 -14.03 7.36 -0.06
N GLY A 148 -14.55 7.23 -1.29
CA GLY A 148 -15.21 8.33 -2.02
C GLY A 148 -14.28 9.43 -2.52
N VAL A 149 -12.96 9.29 -2.33
CA VAL A 149 -11.93 10.25 -2.73
C VAL A 149 -10.92 9.61 -3.67
N GLU A 150 -10.32 10.41 -4.55
CA GLU A 150 -9.24 9.95 -5.42
C GLU A 150 -7.91 9.81 -4.65
N ASP A 151 -7.69 10.65 -3.63
CA ASP A 151 -6.50 10.62 -2.79
C ASP A 151 -6.88 10.58 -1.30
N THR A 152 -6.49 9.50 -0.62
CA THR A 152 -6.78 9.32 0.81
C THR A 152 -6.12 10.34 1.73
N ARG A 153 -5.08 11.06 1.26
CA ARG A 153 -4.44 12.15 2.02
C ARG A 153 -5.34 13.36 2.23
N THR A 154 -6.42 13.45 1.45
CA THR A 154 -7.46 14.48 1.61
C THR A 154 -8.52 14.13 2.66
N LEU A 155 -8.48 12.92 3.20
CA LEU A 155 -9.41 12.49 4.26
C LEU A 155 -9.00 13.12 5.59
N THR A 156 -9.97 13.77 6.24
CA THR A 156 -9.81 14.39 7.57
C THR A 156 -10.35 13.50 8.68
#